data_AF-A0A525BYW2-F1
#
_entry.id   AF-A0A525BYW2-F1
#
_cell.length_a   1.000
_cell.length_b   1.000
_cell.length_c   1.000
_cell.angle_alpha   90.00
_cell.angle_beta   90.00
_cell.angle_gamma   90.00
#
_symmetry.space_group_name_H-M   'P 1'
#
loop_
_entity.id
_entity.type
_entity.pdbx_description
1 polymer ?
#
loop_
_entity_poly.entity_id
_entity_poly.type
_entity_poly.pdbx_seq_one_letter_code
_entity_poly.pdbx_strand_id
1 'polypeptide(L)'
;MGKIVFLLHAHLPFVRHPEYSRFLEEDWLFEAISETYLPLLRVFRSLDSDGIPSRMAVSLSPTLTAMLADGLLQDRYLQHLDRLIELSESECERNKGDEAFLPLAQMYRDLFLQNRHDFVELYGKNILRGFADLASRGRIELITTAATHSFLPLYQQYPETIQAQIALGLSSHWQHFGQRPRGMWLPECGYYEGLENHLERNGIEYFFSASHAVLYGSQLPRNGVYAPVQTPNGVM
;
A
#
# COMPACT_ATOMS: atom_id res chain seq x y z
N MET A 1 19.78 -18.48 -12.90
CA MET A 1 18.34 -18.46 -12.54
C MET A 1 17.91 -17.00 -12.53
N GLY A 2 16.81 -16.65 -13.20
CA GLY A 2 16.28 -15.28 -13.18
C GLY A 2 15.66 -14.94 -11.83
N LYS A 3 15.58 -13.64 -11.50
CA LYS A 3 14.85 -13.12 -10.33
C LYS A 3 13.64 -12.35 -10.84
N ILE A 4 12.51 -12.51 -10.15
CA ILE A 4 11.29 -11.72 -10.39
C ILE A 4 11.03 -10.92 -9.11
N VAL A 5 10.77 -9.63 -9.26
CA VAL A 5 10.44 -8.73 -8.15
C VAL A 5 9.05 -8.16 -8.42
N PHE A 6 8.11 -8.43 -7.51
CA PHE A 6 6.84 -7.74 -7.47
C PHE A 6 6.96 -6.57 -6.49
N LEU A 7 6.60 -5.38 -6.97
CA LEU A 7 6.41 -4.20 -6.16
C LEU A 7 4.95 -3.79 -6.26
N LEU A 8 4.25 -3.79 -5.12
CA LEU A 8 2.86 -3.36 -5.03
C LEU A 8 2.83 -1.95 -4.43
N HIS A 9 2.40 -0.97 -5.23
CA HIS A 9 2.25 0.40 -4.75
C HIS A 9 0.80 0.67 -4.34
N ALA A 10 0.58 0.89 -3.05
CA ALA A 10 -0.72 1.17 -2.46
C ALA A 10 -0.77 2.63 -1.97
N HIS A 11 -1.65 3.40 -2.60
CA HIS A 11 -1.84 4.82 -2.32
C HIS A 11 -3.31 5.20 -2.45
N LEU A 12 -3.77 6.05 -1.54
CA LEU A 12 -4.99 6.84 -1.68
C LEU A 12 -4.71 8.28 -1.21
N PRO A 13 -5.31 9.29 -1.84
CA PRO A 13 -5.24 10.66 -1.33
C PRO A 13 -5.91 10.73 0.04
N PHE A 14 -5.53 11.71 0.85
CA PHE A 14 -6.09 11.84 2.20
C PHE A 14 -7.54 12.32 2.14
N VAL A 15 -8.48 11.47 2.53
CA VAL A 15 -9.92 11.76 2.60
C VAL A 15 -10.41 11.41 4.00
N ARG A 16 -10.85 12.43 4.74
CA ARG A 16 -11.39 12.28 6.10
C ARG A 16 -12.28 13.46 6.43
N HIS A 17 -13.59 13.22 6.44
CA HIS A 17 -14.58 14.28 6.68
C HIS A 17 -15.41 13.99 7.95
N PRO A 18 -14.90 14.36 9.14
CA PRO A 18 -15.62 14.18 10.41
C PRO A 18 -16.90 15.01 10.50
N GLU A 19 -17.03 16.06 9.70
CA GLU A 19 -18.19 16.96 9.67
C GLU A 19 -19.46 16.31 9.08
N TYR A 20 -19.33 15.24 8.29
CA TYR A 20 -20.45 14.48 7.73
C TYR A 20 -20.52 13.11 8.38
N SER A 21 -21.72 12.54 8.56
CA SER A 21 -21.87 11.17 9.08
C SER A 21 -21.44 10.09 8.09
N ARG A 22 -21.57 10.38 6.79
CA ARG A 22 -21.08 9.59 5.65
C ARG A 22 -20.58 10.54 4.57
N PHE A 23 -19.48 10.19 3.93
CA PHE A 23 -18.92 10.93 2.80
C PHE A 23 -18.57 9.93 1.68
N LEU A 24 -18.89 10.26 0.43
CA LEU A 24 -18.82 9.29 -0.68
C LEU A 24 -17.38 8.88 -0.98
N GLU A 25 -16.46 9.83 -0.92
CA GLU A 25 -15.05 9.63 -1.25
C GLU A 25 -14.32 8.76 -0.20
N GLU A 26 -14.92 8.57 0.99
CA GLU A 26 -14.43 7.59 1.98
C GLU A 26 -14.70 6.14 1.53
N ASP A 27 -15.69 5.90 0.66
CA ASP A 27 -16.00 4.56 0.15
C ASP A 27 -14.80 3.99 -0.64
N TRP A 28 -13.96 4.82 -1.27
CA TRP A 28 -12.72 4.36 -1.93
C TRP A 28 -11.76 3.65 -0.97
N LEU A 29 -11.63 4.15 0.27
CA LEU A 29 -10.81 3.50 1.29
C LEU A 29 -11.44 2.17 1.71
N PHE A 30 -12.76 2.14 1.88
CA PHE A 30 -13.48 0.95 2.34
C PHE A 30 -13.43 -0.18 1.30
N GLU A 31 -13.61 0.15 0.03
CA GLU A 31 -13.45 -0.77 -1.10
C GLU A 31 -12.01 -1.30 -1.16
N ALA A 32 -11.01 -0.41 -1.05
CA ALA A 32 -9.61 -0.83 -1.07
C ALA A 32 -9.24 -1.77 0.10
N ILE A 33 -9.78 -1.53 1.30
CA ILE A 33 -9.59 -2.44 2.44
C ILE A 33 -10.23 -3.81 2.14
N SER A 34 -11.49 -3.83 1.71
CA SER A 34 -12.28 -5.04 1.50
C SER A 34 -11.81 -5.90 0.34
N GLU A 35 -11.42 -5.28 -0.78
CA GLU A 35 -11.17 -5.96 -2.05
C GLU A 35 -9.67 -6.13 -2.35
N THR A 36 -8.81 -5.33 -1.71
CA THR A 36 -7.36 -5.40 -1.96
C THR A 36 -6.58 -5.75 -0.70
N TYR A 37 -6.63 -4.92 0.35
CA TYR A 37 -5.67 -5.04 1.45
C TYR A 37 -5.90 -6.27 2.34
N LEU A 38 -7.15 -6.55 2.73
CA LEU A 38 -7.47 -7.76 3.49
C LEU A 38 -7.21 -9.04 2.66
N PRO A 39 -7.66 -9.15 1.39
CA PRO A 39 -7.30 -10.28 0.54
C PRO A 39 -5.79 -10.46 0.36
N LEU A 40 -5.03 -9.37 0.19
CA LEU A 40 -3.57 -9.45 0.04
C LEU A 40 -2.90 -9.98 1.32
N LEU A 41 -3.34 -9.52 2.49
CA LEU A 41 -2.88 -10.05 3.78
C LEU A 41 -3.19 -11.55 3.92
N ARG A 42 -4.36 -12.03 3.45
CA ARG A 42 -4.68 -13.47 3.43
C ARG A 42 -3.73 -14.25 2.54
N VAL A 43 -3.46 -13.75 1.32
CA VAL A 43 -2.52 -14.38 0.39
C VAL A 43 -1.13 -14.48 1.01
N PHE A 44 -0.61 -13.40 1.60
CA PHE A 44 0.70 -13.42 2.24
C PHE A 44 0.76 -14.37 3.45
N ARG A 45 -0.30 -14.42 4.26
CA ARG A 45 -0.40 -15.37 5.37
C ARG A 45 -0.47 -16.82 4.90
N SER A 46 -1.19 -17.10 3.81
CA SER A 46 -1.26 -18.44 3.21
C SER A 46 0.10 -18.89 2.69
N LEU A 47 0.80 -18.02 1.95
CA LEU A 47 2.15 -18.34 1.45
C LEU A 47 3.11 -18.61 2.60
N ASP A 48 3.02 -17.83 3.67
CA ASP A 48 3.82 -18.02 4.87
C ASP A 48 3.48 -19.32 5.61
N SER A 49 2.19 -19.68 5.77
CA SER A 49 1.78 -20.94 6.39
C SER A 49 2.20 -22.17 5.58
N ASP A 50 2.24 -22.04 4.26
CA ASP A 50 2.68 -23.09 3.34
C ASP A 50 4.22 -23.19 3.25
N GLY A 51 4.95 -22.33 3.97
CA GLY A 51 6.41 -22.28 3.93
C GLY A 51 6.98 -21.77 2.61
N ILE A 52 6.16 -21.17 1.75
CA ILE A 52 6.55 -20.65 0.44
C ILE A 52 7.24 -19.29 0.65
N PRO A 53 8.50 -19.11 0.23
CA PRO A 53 9.17 -17.82 0.34
C PRO A 53 8.51 -16.77 -0.57
N SER A 54 7.73 -15.87 0.01
CA SER A 54 7.34 -14.61 -0.62
C SER A 54 8.42 -13.56 -0.33
N ARG A 55 8.90 -12.89 -1.38
CA ARG A 55 9.77 -11.71 -1.26
C ARG A 55 9.25 -10.64 -2.20
N MET A 56 8.21 -9.94 -1.75
CA MET A 56 7.58 -8.84 -2.46
C MET A 56 7.80 -7.55 -1.70
N ALA A 57 7.96 -6.44 -2.42
CA ALA A 57 7.97 -5.12 -1.82
C ALA A 57 6.56 -4.53 -1.87
N VAL A 58 6.12 -3.90 -0.78
CA VAL A 58 4.84 -3.19 -0.71
C VAL A 58 5.13 -1.75 -0.27
N SER A 59 4.78 -0.80 -1.12
CA SER A 59 4.81 0.62 -0.79
C SER A 59 3.45 1.03 -0.23
N LEU A 60 3.42 1.57 0.98
CA LEU A 60 2.21 2.14 1.59
C LEU A 60 2.41 3.65 1.75
N SER A 61 1.55 4.46 1.12
CA SER A 61 1.68 5.91 1.23
C SER A 61 1.39 6.44 2.64
N PRO A 62 2.07 7.51 3.08
CA PRO A 62 1.82 8.10 4.39
C PRO A 62 0.37 8.53 4.58
N THR A 63 -0.26 9.13 3.55
CA THR A 63 -1.71 9.43 3.54
C THR A 63 -2.57 8.20 3.79
N LEU A 64 -2.27 7.09 3.13
CA LEU A 64 -3.00 5.83 3.30
C LEU A 64 -2.80 5.26 4.69
N THR A 65 -1.55 5.21 5.19
CA THR A 65 -1.28 4.71 6.55
C THR A 65 -1.97 5.54 7.62
N ALA A 66 -2.01 6.87 7.45
CA ALA A 66 -2.71 7.76 8.37
C ALA A 66 -4.23 7.47 8.39
N MET A 67 -4.84 7.23 7.22
CA MET A 67 -6.25 6.87 7.14
C MET A 67 -6.55 5.47 7.71
N LEU A 68 -5.71 4.48 7.42
CA LEU A 68 -5.88 3.11 7.95
C LEU A 68 -5.71 3.04 9.47
N ALA A 69 -4.94 3.95 10.06
CA ALA A 69 -4.73 4.04 11.50
C ALA A 69 -5.77 4.93 12.23
N ASP A 70 -6.60 5.67 11.51
CA ASP A 70 -7.56 6.62 12.09
C ASP A 70 -8.82 5.90 12.62
N GLY A 71 -9.10 6.08 13.92
CA GLY A 71 -10.20 5.38 14.59
C GLY A 71 -11.60 5.74 14.04
N LEU A 72 -11.81 6.97 13.56
CA LEU A 72 -13.08 7.35 12.95
C LEU A 72 -13.30 6.60 11.64
N LEU A 73 -12.29 6.54 10.77
CA LEU A 73 -12.38 5.81 9.50
C LEU A 73 -12.48 4.29 9.72
N GLN A 74 -11.81 3.75 10.73
CA GLN A 74 -11.94 2.33 11.11
C GLN A 74 -13.37 1.98 11.55
N ASP A 75 -14.00 2.83 12.37
CA ASP A 75 -15.38 2.62 12.80
C ASP A 75 -16.38 2.79 11.65
N ARG A 76 -16.14 3.74 10.74
CA ARG A 76 -16.96 3.91 9.53
C ARG A 76 -16.83 2.74 8.57
N TYR A 77 -15.62 2.20 8.40
CA TYR A 77 -15.40 0.99 7.61
C TYR A 77 -16.19 -0.19 8.18
N LEU A 78 -16.17 -0.37 9.50
CA LEU A 78 -16.94 -1.43 10.15
C LEU A 78 -18.45 -1.27 9.88
N GLN A 79 -18.99 -0.05 10.01
CA GLN A 79 -20.39 0.22 9.69
C GLN A 79 -20.72 0.01 8.21
N HIS A 80 -19.80 0.35 7.31
CA HIS A 80 -19.94 0.08 5.87
C HIS A 80 -20.01 -1.43 5.62
N LEU A 81 -19.12 -2.20 6.25
CA LEU A 81 -19.07 -3.65 6.10
C LEU A 81 -20.29 -4.35 6.69
N ASP A 82 -20.79 -3.91 7.85
CA ASP A 82 -22.00 -4.45 8.46
C ASP A 82 -23.21 -4.26 7.52
N ARG A 83 -23.35 -3.09 6.86
CA ARG A 83 -24.39 -2.86 5.85
C ARG A 83 -24.27 -3.77 4.63
N LEU A 84 -23.04 -4.05 4.19
CA LEU A 84 -22.81 -4.98 3.08
C LEU A 84 -23.17 -6.43 3.46
N ILE A 85 -22.91 -6.83 4.69
CA ILE A 85 -23.32 -8.14 5.21
C ILE A 85 -24.85 -8.23 5.21
N GLU A 86 -25.55 -7.26 5.81
CA GLU A 86 -27.03 -7.21 5.83
C GLU A 86 -27.63 -7.26 4.40
N LEU A 87 -27.03 -6.51 3.47
CA LEU A 87 -27.43 -6.53 2.06
C LEU A 87 -27.21 -7.91 1.44
N SER A 88 -26.03 -8.51 1.63
CA SER A 88 -25.69 -9.81 1.06
C SER A 88 -26.55 -10.96 1.61
N GLU A 89 -26.95 -10.89 2.89
CA GLU A 89 -27.90 -11.81 3.50
C GLU A 89 -29.29 -11.66 2.87
N SER A 90 -29.75 -10.41 2.68
CA SER A 90 -31.01 -10.12 2.00
C SER A 90 -31.02 -10.60 0.55
N GLU A 91 -29.89 -10.48 -0.16
CA GLU A 91 -29.75 -11.01 -1.52
C GLU A 91 -29.68 -12.55 -1.54
N CYS A 92 -29.09 -13.21 -0.52
CA CYS A 92 -29.20 -14.66 -0.38
C CYS A 92 -30.67 -15.10 -0.23
N GLU A 93 -31.45 -14.39 0.60
CA GLU A 93 -32.88 -14.67 0.80
C GLU A 93 -33.70 -14.45 -0.47
N ARG A 94 -33.48 -13.33 -1.15
CA ARG A 94 -34.14 -12.98 -2.41
C ARG A 94 -33.89 -14.01 -3.51
N ASN A 95 -32.68 -14.54 -3.59
CA ASN A 95 -32.25 -15.46 -4.64
C ASN A 95 -32.32 -16.94 -4.25
N LYS A 96 -33.00 -17.31 -3.13
CA LYS A 96 -33.10 -18.71 -2.65
C LYS A 96 -33.54 -19.74 -3.68
N GLY A 97 -34.37 -19.35 -4.64
CA GLY A 97 -34.86 -20.22 -5.71
C GLY A 97 -34.08 -20.12 -7.03
N ASP A 98 -33.04 -19.30 -7.09
CA ASP A 98 -32.23 -19.08 -8.29
C ASP A 98 -30.89 -19.83 -8.16
N GLU A 99 -30.77 -20.96 -8.85
CA GLU A 99 -29.58 -21.82 -8.80
C GLU A 99 -28.32 -21.13 -9.33
N ALA A 100 -28.45 -20.08 -10.15
CA ALA A 100 -27.31 -19.34 -10.70
C ALA A 100 -26.87 -18.19 -9.79
N PHE A 101 -27.82 -17.43 -9.23
CA PHE A 101 -27.52 -16.25 -8.42
C PHE A 101 -27.29 -16.54 -6.94
N LEU A 102 -27.90 -17.59 -6.38
CA LEU A 102 -27.71 -17.95 -4.97
C LEU A 102 -26.24 -18.21 -4.60
N PRO A 103 -25.46 -19.00 -5.37
CA PRO A 103 -24.05 -19.22 -5.05
C PRO A 103 -23.22 -17.94 -5.06
N LEU A 104 -23.53 -17.00 -5.96
CA LEU A 104 -22.84 -15.72 -6.05
C LEU A 104 -23.14 -14.83 -4.83
N ALA A 105 -24.41 -14.75 -4.42
CA ALA A 105 -24.80 -14.00 -3.23
C ALA A 105 -24.15 -14.59 -1.96
N GLN A 106 -24.11 -15.91 -1.85
CA GLN A 106 -23.44 -16.61 -0.74
C GLN A 106 -21.93 -16.34 -0.72
N MET A 107 -21.26 -16.40 -1.88
CA MET A 107 -19.84 -16.09 -1.99
C MET A 107 -19.51 -14.68 -1.47
N TYR A 108 -20.31 -13.66 -1.84
CA TYR A 108 -20.08 -12.30 -1.34
C TYR A 108 -20.37 -12.15 0.14
N ARG A 109 -21.46 -12.76 0.64
CA ARG A 109 -21.76 -12.76 2.09
C ARG A 109 -20.61 -13.36 2.88
N ASP A 110 -20.11 -14.52 2.46
CA ASP A 110 -19.03 -15.22 3.15
C ASP A 110 -17.72 -14.41 3.07
N LEU A 111 -17.45 -13.74 1.95
CA LEU A 111 -16.34 -12.79 1.80
C LEU A 111 -16.44 -11.61 2.79
N PHE A 112 -17.61 -10.99 2.92
CA PHE A 112 -17.80 -9.85 3.82
C PHE A 112 -17.72 -10.26 5.29
N LEU A 113 -18.25 -11.43 5.65
CA LEU A 113 -18.09 -12.02 6.98
C LEU A 113 -16.62 -12.28 7.30
N GLN A 114 -15.86 -12.82 6.34
CA GLN A 114 -14.42 -13.04 6.50
C GLN A 114 -13.65 -11.71 6.62
N ASN A 115 -14.00 -10.70 5.82
CA ASN A 115 -13.42 -9.35 5.94
C ASN A 115 -13.65 -8.78 7.34
N ARG A 116 -14.86 -8.95 7.88
CA ARG A 116 -15.21 -8.44 9.21
C ARG A 116 -14.43 -9.16 10.31
N HIS A 117 -14.34 -10.49 10.21
CA HIS A 117 -13.56 -11.29 11.15
C HIS A 117 -12.08 -10.88 11.14
N ASP A 118 -11.46 -10.80 9.96
CA ASP A 118 -10.04 -10.42 9.87
C ASP A 118 -9.81 -8.99 10.36
N PHE A 119 -10.68 -8.05 10.00
CA PHE A 119 -10.54 -6.66 10.42
C PHE A 119 -10.65 -6.50 11.94
N VAL A 120 -11.69 -7.07 12.56
CA VAL A 120 -12.00 -6.88 13.98
C VAL A 120 -11.18 -7.82 14.86
N GLU A 121 -11.30 -9.13 14.64
CA GLU A 121 -10.77 -10.15 15.55
C GLU A 121 -9.26 -10.34 15.37
N LEU A 122 -8.80 -10.40 14.13
CA LEU A 122 -7.39 -10.69 13.84
C LEU A 122 -6.50 -9.45 13.94
N TYR A 123 -6.95 -8.31 13.39
CA TYR A 123 -6.12 -7.09 13.33
C TYR A 123 -6.53 -6.01 14.35
N GLY A 124 -7.60 -6.21 15.11
CA GLY A 124 -8.04 -5.22 16.11
C GLY A 124 -8.34 -3.86 15.49
N LYS A 125 -9.04 -3.86 14.35
CA LYS A 125 -9.36 -2.71 13.48
C LYS A 125 -8.18 -2.00 12.81
N ASN A 126 -6.95 -2.48 12.98
CA ASN A 126 -5.78 -1.86 12.36
C ASN A 126 -4.98 -2.86 11.52
N ILE A 127 -5.29 -2.92 10.23
CA ILE A 127 -4.66 -3.85 9.27
C ILE A 127 -3.17 -3.59 9.04
N LEU A 128 -2.65 -2.40 9.41
CA LEU A 128 -1.21 -2.12 9.34
C LEU A 128 -0.40 -3.08 10.23
N ARG A 129 -1.01 -3.59 11.30
CA ARG A 129 -0.40 -4.63 12.16
C ARG A 129 -0.11 -5.90 11.38
N GLY A 130 -0.99 -6.30 10.47
CA GLY A 130 -0.78 -7.46 9.60
C GLY A 130 0.41 -7.28 8.66
N PHE A 131 0.52 -6.09 8.04
CA PHE A 131 1.67 -5.75 7.21
C PHE A 131 2.97 -5.70 8.02
N ALA A 132 2.96 -5.08 9.20
CA ALA A 132 4.11 -5.00 10.09
C ALA A 132 4.60 -6.39 10.52
N ASP A 133 3.68 -7.28 10.89
CA ASP A 133 3.99 -8.65 11.29
C ASP A 133 4.63 -9.45 10.14
N LEU A 134 4.05 -9.41 8.94
CA LEU A 134 4.62 -10.06 7.75
C LEU A 134 6.01 -9.51 7.39
N ALA A 135 6.21 -8.19 7.53
CA ALA A 135 7.49 -7.55 7.29
C ALA A 135 8.56 -7.97 8.32
N SER A 136 8.19 -8.03 9.60
CA SER A 136 9.08 -8.47 10.68
C SER A 136 9.58 -9.91 10.49
N ARG A 137 8.78 -10.75 9.81
CA ARG A 137 9.09 -12.14 9.45
C ARG A 137 9.81 -12.26 8.11
N GLY A 138 10.11 -11.14 7.44
CA GLY A 138 10.83 -11.10 6.16
C GLY A 138 10.04 -11.68 4.98
N ARG A 139 8.71 -11.73 5.06
CA ARG A 139 7.81 -12.22 3.99
C ARG A 139 7.47 -11.14 2.97
N ILE A 140 7.48 -9.89 3.41
CA ILE A 140 7.40 -8.72 2.56
C ILE A 140 8.43 -7.70 3.00
N GLU A 141 8.81 -6.82 2.10
CA GLU A 141 9.54 -5.60 2.43
C GLU A 141 8.58 -4.42 2.36
N LEU A 142 8.42 -3.69 3.47
CA LEU A 142 7.65 -2.46 3.46
C LEU A 142 8.56 -1.30 3.08
N ILE A 143 8.16 -0.54 2.07
CA ILE A 143 8.82 0.70 1.66
C ILE A 143 7.87 1.88 1.79
N THR A 144 8.40 3.10 1.75
CA THR A 144 7.60 4.33 1.85
C THR A 144 7.53 5.09 0.52
N THR A 145 6.90 6.25 0.54
CA THR A 145 6.89 7.25 -0.54
C THR A 145 6.81 8.67 0.07
N ALA A 146 6.69 9.70 -0.76
CA ALA A 146 6.53 11.08 -0.31
C ALA A 146 5.27 11.25 0.55
N ALA A 147 5.33 12.12 1.55
CA ALA A 147 4.27 12.35 2.56
C ALA A 147 2.86 12.45 1.98
N THR A 148 2.69 13.21 0.90
CA THR A 148 1.37 13.40 0.26
C THR A 148 1.35 12.91 -1.18
N HIS A 149 2.26 12.00 -1.54
CA HIS A 149 2.44 11.50 -2.91
C HIS A 149 2.64 12.64 -3.94
N SER A 150 3.31 13.72 -3.53
CA SER A 150 3.58 14.87 -4.40
C SER A 150 4.52 14.49 -5.54
N PHE A 151 4.21 14.86 -6.77
CA PHE A 151 5.11 14.66 -7.91
C PHE A 151 6.36 15.56 -7.77
N LEU A 152 7.42 14.97 -7.20
CA LEU A 152 8.63 15.68 -6.75
C LEU A 152 9.33 16.51 -7.84
N PRO A 153 9.39 16.11 -9.12
CA PRO A 153 10.02 16.91 -10.16
C PRO A 153 9.45 18.32 -10.32
N LEU A 154 8.16 18.53 -10.04
CA LEU A 154 7.56 19.89 -10.08
C LEU A 154 8.12 20.81 -9.00
N TYR A 155 8.70 20.26 -7.95
CA TYR A 155 9.23 21.00 -6.82
C TYR A 155 10.76 21.12 -6.84
N GLN A 156 11.45 20.81 -7.94
CA GLN A 156 12.93 20.81 -7.97
C GLN A 156 13.57 22.15 -7.54
N GLN A 157 12.85 23.26 -7.76
CA GLN A 157 13.30 24.61 -7.37
C GLN A 157 13.10 24.90 -5.88
N TYR A 158 12.46 24.00 -5.14
CA TYR A 158 12.09 24.12 -3.73
C TYR A 158 12.61 22.89 -2.95
N PRO A 159 13.94 22.76 -2.77
CA PRO A 159 14.56 21.59 -2.14
C PRO A 159 14.08 21.33 -0.71
N GLU A 160 13.65 22.38 0.01
CA GLU A 160 13.06 22.28 1.35
C GLU A 160 11.73 21.52 1.33
N THR A 161 10.91 21.73 0.29
CA THR A 161 9.63 21.03 0.09
C THR A 161 9.87 19.55 -0.18
N ILE A 162 10.84 19.22 -1.03
CA ILE A 162 11.22 17.83 -1.32
C ILE A 162 11.74 17.15 -0.06
N GLN A 163 12.61 17.82 0.68
CA GLN A 163 13.15 17.30 1.95
C GLN A 163 12.03 17.06 2.96
N ALA A 164 11.07 17.98 3.09
CA ALA A 164 9.92 17.80 3.98
C ALA A 164 9.06 16.60 3.57
N GLN A 165 8.77 16.44 2.27
CA GLN A 165 8.00 15.31 1.74
C GLN A 165 8.67 13.96 2.03
N ILE A 166 9.99 13.85 1.86
CA ILE A 166 10.74 12.62 2.16
C ILE A 166 10.79 12.38 3.67
N ALA A 167 11.20 13.38 4.46
CA ALA A 167 11.37 13.24 5.91
C ALA A 167 10.05 12.88 6.62
N LEU A 168 8.94 13.52 6.26
CA LEU A 168 7.62 13.18 6.79
C LEU A 168 7.16 11.78 6.35
N GLY A 169 7.48 11.37 5.11
CA GLY A 169 7.19 10.02 4.65
C GLY A 169 7.96 8.94 5.43
N LEU A 170 9.20 9.22 5.81
CA LEU A 170 10.00 8.34 6.67
C LEU A 170 9.50 8.33 8.11
N SER A 171 9.13 9.50 8.65
CA SER A 171 8.58 9.61 10.00
C SER A 171 7.26 8.85 10.13
N SER A 172 6.36 8.96 9.14
CA SER A 172 5.11 8.18 9.10
C SER A 172 5.39 6.68 9.04
N HIS A 173 6.33 6.25 8.20
CA HIS A 173 6.68 4.83 8.10
C HIS A 173 7.22 4.29 9.43
N TRP A 174 8.13 5.03 10.08
CA TRP A 174 8.66 4.68 11.40
C TRP A 174 7.56 4.59 12.46
N GLN A 175 6.62 5.54 12.49
CA GLN A 175 5.52 5.57 13.45
C GLN A 175 4.63 4.33 13.35
N HIS A 176 4.35 3.84 12.14
CA HIS A 176 3.44 2.71 11.93
C HIS A 176 4.13 1.34 11.98
N PHE A 177 5.40 1.24 11.61
CA PHE A 177 6.09 -0.05 11.45
C PHE A 177 7.30 -0.24 12.37
N GLY A 178 7.75 0.81 13.07
CA GLY A 178 8.88 0.74 14.01
C GLY A 178 10.24 0.47 13.37
N GLN A 179 10.33 0.57 12.04
CA GLN A 179 11.54 0.33 11.25
C GLN A 179 11.74 1.46 10.25
N ARG A 180 12.98 1.71 9.83
CA ARG A 180 13.25 2.65 8.73
C ARG A 180 13.15 1.90 7.41
N PRO A 181 12.46 2.44 6.40
CA PRO A 181 12.40 1.79 5.09
C PRO A 181 13.75 1.93 4.38
N ARG A 182 14.19 0.85 3.74
CA ARG A 182 15.41 0.85 2.91
C ARG A 182 15.12 1.39 1.50
N GLY A 183 13.94 1.09 0.99
CA GLY A 183 13.48 1.53 -0.32
C GLY A 183 12.51 2.71 -0.25
N MET A 184 12.37 3.41 -1.38
CA MET A 184 11.35 4.43 -1.59
C MET A 184 10.70 4.29 -2.97
N TRP A 185 9.37 4.32 -3.01
CA TRP A 185 8.63 4.56 -4.24
C TRP A 185 8.58 6.07 -4.50
N LEU A 186 9.07 6.51 -5.66
CA LEU A 186 8.91 7.89 -6.09
C LEU A 186 7.50 8.08 -6.65
N PRO A 187 6.74 9.10 -6.23
CA PRO A 187 5.42 9.37 -6.79
C PRO A 187 5.48 9.47 -8.32
N GLU A 188 4.66 8.66 -8.99
CA GLU A 188 4.63 8.51 -10.45
C GLU A 188 5.98 8.13 -11.09
N CYS A 189 6.87 7.46 -10.34
CA CYS A 189 8.26 7.23 -10.73
C CYS A 189 9.01 8.52 -11.10
N GLY A 190 8.53 9.66 -10.59
CA GLY A 190 8.99 11.00 -10.93
C GLY A 190 10.40 11.25 -10.42
N TYR A 191 11.36 11.22 -11.34
CA TYR A 191 12.78 11.43 -11.07
C TYR A 191 13.31 12.64 -11.85
N TYR A 192 14.24 13.36 -11.23
CA TYR A 192 15.09 14.36 -11.87
C TYR A 192 16.51 14.18 -11.35
N GLU A 193 17.51 14.55 -12.16
CA GLU A 193 18.91 14.44 -11.76
C GLU A 193 19.20 15.28 -10.51
N GLY A 194 19.74 14.64 -9.48
CA GLY A 194 20.01 15.23 -8.18
C GLY A 194 18.98 14.87 -7.10
N LEU A 195 17.83 14.27 -7.44
CA LEU A 195 16.86 13.79 -6.45
C LEU A 195 17.46 12.71 -5.54
N GLU A 196 18.35 11.87 -6.07
CA GLU A 196 19.10 10.85 -5.36
C GLU A 196 19.92 11.41 -4.19
N ASN A 197 20.32 12.70 -4.23
CA ASN A 197 21.01 13.35 -3.10
C ASN A 197 20.07 13.56 -1.92
N HIS A 198 18.78 13.84 -2.18
CA HIS A 198 17.79 13.89 -1.10
C HIS A 198 17.52 12.49 -0.54
N LEU A 199 17.47 11.47 -1.40
CA LEU A 199 17.27 10.08 -0.96
C LEU A 199 18.43 9.60 -0.07
N GLU A 200 19.66 9.77 -0.52
CA GLU A 200 20.88 9.36 0.20
C GLU A 200 20.98 10.02 1.58
N ARG A 201 20.78 11.35 1.67
CA ARG A 201 20.80 12.10 2.94
C ARG A 201 19.77 11.61 3.95
N ASN A 202 18.68 11.03 3.47
CA ASN A 202 17.62 10.48 4.30
C ASN A 202 17.77 8.96 4.54
N GLY A 203 18.87 8.35 4.07
CA GLY A 203 19.20 6.95 4.29
C GLY A 203 18.40 5.97 3.43
N ILE A 204 17.83 6.42 2.31
CA ILE A 204 17.21 5.54 1.32
C ILE A 204 18.31 4.87 0.49
N GLU A 205 18.27 3.55 0.42
CA GLU A 205 19.24 2.72 -0.28
C GLU A 205 18.88 2.46 -1.74
N TYR A 206 17.57 2.41 -2.06
CA TYR A 206 17.10 2.19 -3.42
C TYR A 206 15.75 2.83 -3.72
N PHE A 207 15.46 3.07 -5.00
CA PHE A 207 14.16 3.52 -5.46
C PHE A 207 13.76 2.85 -6.79
N PHE A 208 12.52 3.10 -7.21
CA PHE A 208 12.03 2.68 -8.51
C PHE A 208 11.79 3.88 -9.41
N SER A 209 12.13 3.73 -10.68
CA SER A 209 11.84 4.71 -11.73
C SER A 209 11.32 4.02 -12.99
N ALA A 210 10.84 4.82 -13.93
CA ALA A 210 10.34 4.34 -15.21
C ALA A 210 11.49 3.89 -16.11
N SER A 211 11.22 2.95 -17.01
CA SER A 211 12.23 2.40 -17.93
C SER A 211 12.99 3.47 -18.71
N HIS A 212 12.33 4.57 -19.08
CA HIS A 212 12.96 5.66 -19.84
C HIS A 212 14.02 6.41 -19.01
N ALA A 213 13.87 6.51 -17.69
CA ALA A 213 14.88 7.13 -16.83
C ALA A 213 16.20 6.34 -16.83
N VAL A 214 16.11 5.02 -17.00
CA VAL A 214 17.26 4.12 -17.09
C VAL A 214 17.80 4.07 -18.53
N LEU A 215 16.93 3.94 -19.52
CA LEU A 215 17.32 3.76 -20.93
C LEU A 215 17.79 5.05 -21.62
N TYR A 216 17.36 6.21 -21.15
CA TYR A 216 17.78 7.53 -21.67
C TYR A 216 18.74 8.26 -20.71
N GLY A 217 19.29 7.55 -19.73
CA GLY A 217 20.38 8.08 -18.91
C GLY A 217 21.63 8.40 -19.75
N SER A 218 22.56 9.14 -19.17
CA SER A 218 23.83 9.52 -19.81
C SER A 218 24.67 8.32 -20.27
N GLN A 219 24.47 7.15 -19.65
CA GLN A 219 25.05 5.89 -20.04
C GLN A 219 23.98 4.81 -20.12
N LEU A 220 23.89 4.11 -21.25
CA LEU A 220 22.98 2.98 -21.42
C LEU A 220 23.49 1.77 -20.61
N PRO A 221 22.70 1.23 -19.66
CA PRO A 221 23.14 0.09 -18.87
C PRO A 221 23.26 -1.18 -19.71
N ARG A 222 24.34 -1.94 -19.50
CA ARG A 222 24.63 -3.18 -20.25
C ARG A 222 23.48 -4.19 -20.22
N ASN A 223 22.75 -4.25 -19.11
CA ASN A 223 21.65 -5.20 -18.90
C ASN A 223 20.26 -4.56 -19.05
N GLY A 224 20.18 -3.33 -19.59
CA GLY A 224 18.94 -2.56 -19.70
C GLY A 224 18.23 -2.44 -18.34
N VAL A 225 16.93 -2.76 -18.30
CA VAL A 225 16.09 -2.73 -17.09
C VAL A 225 16.07 -4.05 -16.29
N TYR A 226 16.87 -5.04 -16.70
CA TYR A 226 16.86 -6.38 -16.11
C TYR A 226 17.87 -6.56 -14.96
N ALA A 227 18.60 -5.50 -14.61
CA ALA A 227 19.48 -5.44 -13.45
C ALA A 227 19.37 -4.04 -12.82
N PRO A 228 19.54 -3.92 -11.49
CA PRO A 228 19.64 -2.61 -10.86
C PRO A 228 20.83 -1.85 -11.42
N VAL A 229 20.68 -0.53 -11.48
CA VAL A 229 21.77 0.41 -11.75
C VAL A 229 22.11 1.12 -10.45
N GLN A 230 23.23 1.85 -10.43
CA GLN A 230 23.62 2.63 -9.27
C GLN A 230 23.91 4.05 -9.72
N THR A 231 23.31 5.01 -9.04
CA THR A 231 23.60 6.44 -9.22
C THR A 231 25.02 6.77 -8.69
N PRO A 232 25.63 7.90 -9.09
CA PRO A 232 26.99 8.24 -8.67
C PRO A 232 27.18 8.36 -7.14
N ASN A 233 26.13 8.68 -6.40
CA ASN A 233 26.15 8.77 -4.93
C ASN A 233 25.82 7.44 -4.23
N GLY A 234 25.66 6.35 -4.98
CA GLY A 234 25.53 5.00 -4.44
C GLY A 234 24.10 4.51 -4.22
N VAL A 235 23.07 5.34 -4.41
CA VAL A 235 21.66 4.91 -4.35
C VAL A 235 21.34 4.06 -5.58
N MET A 236 20.69 2.91 -5.38
CA MET A 236 20.31 1.97 -6.45
C MET A 236 18.95 2.28 -7.09
#